data_AF-A0A0D0EE14-F1
#
_entry.id   AF-A0A0D0EE14-F1
#
_cell.length_a   1.000
_cell.length_b   1.000
_cell.length_c   1.000
_cell.angle_alpha   90.00
_cell.angle_beta   90.00
_cell.angle_gamma   90.00
#
_symmetry.space_group_name_H-M   'P 1'
#
loop_
_entity.id
_entity.type
_entity.pdbx_description
1 polymer ?
#
loop_
_entity_poly.entity_id
_entity_poly.type
_entity_poly.pdbx_seq_one_letter_code
_entity_poly.pdbx_strand_id
1 'polypeptide(L)'
;MQRIDKQIKALGIYQIVGGIIGIILIMYFAGKASIFNISIVKITLLFLALYSFSIYCGFLLLNKNYTRGFNLSIFNQALQIISFSVLGFTFQYASGIYLSFGLNLTTDTLITYNSGLTAFNYKINSDPEVAAFSLNIIALILINFFFNLKEKIIRQKDELSEIGQS
;
A
#
# COMPACT_ATOMS: atom_id res chain seq x y z
N MET A 1 -16.71 17.56 13.72
CA MET A 1 -15.23 17.66 13.57
C MET A 1 -14.50 16.44 14.14
N GLN A 2 -14.62 16.14 15.44
CA GLN A 2 -13.84 15.10 16.12
C GLN A 2 -13.90 13.70 15.48
N ARG A 3 -15.04 13.30 14.85
CA ARG A 3 -15.18 11.98 14.23
C ARG A 3 -14.34 11.82 12.96
N ILE A 4 -14.29 12.83 12.10
CA ILE A 4 -13.52 12.81 10.84
C ILE A 4 -12.03 12.82 11.16
N ASP A 5 -11.60 13.69 12.09
CA ASP A 5 -10.20 13.73 12.52
C ASP A 5 -9.74 12.40 13.12
N LYS A 6 -10.59 11.73 13.91
CA LYS A 6 -10.31 10.38 14.43
C LYS A 6 -10.13 9.35 13.31
N GLN A 7 -10.97 9.38 12.28
CA GLN A 7 -10.86 8.47 11.12
C GLN A 7 -9.56 8.70 10.34
N ILE A 8 -9.21 9.97 10.10
CA ILE A 8 -7.97 10.33 9.39
C ILE A 8 -6.75 9.90 10.21
N LYS A 9 -6.78 10.13 11.52
CA LYS A 9 -5.72 9.66 12.42
C LYS A 9 -5.57 8.14 12.39
N ALA A 10 -6.68 7.41 12.41
CA ALA A 10 -6.64 5.95 12.32
C ALA A 10 -5.99 5.47 11.00
N LEU A 11 -6.35 6.08 9.86
CA LEU A 11 -5.74 5.77 8.57
C LEU A 11 -4.26 6.17 8.49
N GLY A 12 -3.89 7.31 9.06
CA GLY A 12 -2.49 7.74 9.14
C GLY A 12 -1.63 6.79 9.97
N ILE A 13 -2.13 6.38 11.15
CA ILE A 13 -1.48 5.38 12.01
C ILE A 13 -1.38 4.04 11.28
N TYR A 14 -2.45 3.60 10.61
CA TYR A 14 -2.46 2.35 9.84
C TYR A 14 -1.31 2.33 8.81
N GLN A 15 -1.13 3.40 8.03
CA GLN A 15 -0.07 3.47 7.03
C GLN A 15 1.34 3.50 7.62
N ILE A 16 1.52 4.17 8.76
CA ILE A 16 2.81 4.23 9.47
C ILE A 16 3.16 2.87 10.04
N VAL A 17 2.22 2.22 10.75
CA VAL A 17 2.43 0.90 11.35
C VAL A 17 2.72 -0.14 10.28
N GLY A 18 1.93 -0.18 9.21
CA GLY A 18 2.17 -1.08 8.07
C GLY A 18 3.54 -0.88 7.43
N GLY A 19 3.95 0.39 7.26
CA GLY A 19 5.25 0.75 6.71
C GLY A 19 6.41 0.36 7.62
N ILE A 20 6.32 0.63 8.92
CA ILE A 20 7.34 0.24 9.91
C ILE A 20 7.51 -1.29 9.94
N ILE A 21 6.40 -2.03 9.98
CA ILE A 21 6.42 -3.50 9.92
C ILE A 21 7.09 -3.98 8.64
N GLY A 22 6.80 -3.35 7.49
CA GLY A 22 7.43 -3.66 6.22
C GLY A 22 8.94 -3.44 6.20
N ILE A 23 9.41 -2.33 6.74
CA ILE A 23 10.84 -2.06 6.88
C ILE A 23 11.50 -3.13 7.77
N ILE A 24 10.91 -3.45 8.93
CA ILE A 24 11.43 -4.50 9.82
C ILE A 24 11.52 -5.85 9.10
N LEU A 25 10.48 -6.23 8.35
CA LEU A 25 10.46 -7.48 7.59
C LEU A 25 11.55 -7.51 6.51
N ILE A 26 11.72 -6.41 5.76
CA ILE A 26 12.82 -6.31 4.78
C ILE A 26 14.17 -6.50 5.45
N MET A 27 14.43 -5.80 6.55
CA MET A 27 15.72 -5.89 7.25
C MET A 27 15.97 -7.31 7.77
N TYR A 28 14.92 -7.96 8.29
CA TYR A 28 14.99 -9.36 8.74
C TYR A 28 15.32 -10.33 7.59
N PHE A 29 14.63 -10.23 6.45
CA PHE A 29 14.88 -11.11 5.30
C PHE A 29 16.22 -10.80 4.63
N ALA A 30 16.61 -9.53 4.52
CA ALA A 30 17.92 -9.13 4.00
C ALA A 30 19.07 -9.67 4.87
N GLY A 31 18.91 -9.67 6.19
CA GLY A 31 19.89 -10.26 7.12
C GLY A 31 20.01 -11.78 7.02
N LYS A 32 18.97 -12.47 6.54
CA LYS A 32 18.99 -13.93 6.31
C LYS A 32 19.42 -14.32 4.89
N ALA A 33 19.60 -13.37 3.98
CA ALA A 33 20.05 -13.67 2.64
C ALA A 33 21.52 -14.14 2.68
N SER A 34 21.75 -15.39 2.29
CA SER A 34 23.10 -16.00 2.27
C SER A 34 24.00 -15.43 1.17
N ILE A 35 23.42 -14.80 0.15
CA ILE A 35 24.13 -14.25 -1.01
C ILE A 35 23.69 -12.80 -1.20
N PHE A 36 24.62 -11.86 -1.03
CA PHE A 36 24.43 -10.47 -1.41
C PHE A 36 24.77 -10.26 -2.88
N ASN A 37 23.74 -10.10 -3.71
CA ASN A 37 23.88 -9.67 -5.10
C ASN A 37 23.30 -8.25 -5.27
N ILE A 38 23.87 -7.46 -6.19
CA ILE A 38 23.37 -6.15 -6.62
C ILE A 38 21.85 -6.17 -6.89
N SER A 39 21.33 -7.24 -7.49
CA SER A 39 19.88 -7.38 -7.72
C SER A 39 19.08 -7.32 -6.41
N ILE A 40 19.50 -8.08 -5.40
CA ILE A 40 18.84 -8.12 -4.08
C ILE A 40 18.91 -6.75 -3.41
N VAL A 41 20.05 -6.05 -3.51
CA VAL A 41 20.21 -4.69 -2.95
C VAL A 41 19.24 -3.71 -3.62
N LYS A 42 19.12 -3.74 -4.96
CA LYS A 42 18.20 -2.87 -5.71
C LYS A 42 16.75 -3.10 -5.31
N ILE A 43 16.35 -4.37 -5.19
CA ILE A 43 15.00 -4.76 -4.76
C ILE A 43 14.72 -4.30 -3.33
N THR A 44 15.68 -4.53 -2.43
CA THR A 44 15.61 -4.10 -1.03
C THR A 44 15.41 -2.59 -0.94
N LEU A 45 16.18 -1.81 -1.72
CA LEU A 45 16.06 -0.35 -1.76
C LEU A 45 14.70 0.10 -2.32
N LEU A 46 14.19 -0.56 -3.36
CA LEU A 46 12.86 -0.28 -3.93
C LEU A 46 11.76 -0.46 -2.87
N PHE A 47 11.72 -1.60 -2.18
CA PHE A 47 10.69 -1.82 -1.16
C PHE A 47 10.89 -0.95 0.07
N LEU A 48 12.14 -0.64 0.44
CA LEU A 48 12.43 0.32 1.51
C LEU A 48 11.85 1.70 1.14
N ALA A 49 11.98 2.13 -0.11
CA ALA A 49 11.38 3.35 -0.60
C ALA A 49 9.84 3.29 -0.59
N LEU A 50 9.23 2.18 -1.00
CA LEU A 50 7.76 2.00 -0.95
C LEU A 50 7.20 2.05 0.47
N TYR A 51 7.81 1.35 1.43
CA TYR A 51 7.35 1.40 2.82
C TYR A 51 7.64 2.75 3.48
N SER A 52 8.77 3.39 3.16
CA SER A 52 9.05 4.76 3.59
C SER A 52 8.03 5.75 3.03
N PHE A 53 7.61 5.56 1.78
CA PHE A 53 6.55 6.34 1.15
C PHE A 53 5.20 6.13 1.86
N SER A 54 4.87 4.89 2.27
CA SER A 54 3.70 4.59 3.11
C SER A 54 3.74 5.37 4.44
N ILE A 55 4.89 5.36 5.13
CA ILE A 55 5.07 6.11 6.39
C ILE A 55 4.89 7.60 6.16
N TYR A 56 5.49 8.14 5.10
CA TYR A 56 5.39 9.56 4.77
C TYR A 56 3.94 10.00 4.47
N CYS A 57 3.18 9.18 3.75
CA CYS A 57 1.75 9.42 3.51
C CYS A 57 0.98 9.51 4.83
N GLY A 58 1.21 8.58 5.76
CA GLY A 58 0.56 8.57 7.06
C GLY A 58 0.96 9.77 7.92
N PHE A 59 2.24 10.16 7.90
CA PHE A 59 2.74 11.34 8.58
C PHE A 59 2.08 12.64 8.09
N LEU A 60 1.90 12.80 6.77
CA LEU A 60 1.20 13.97 6.21
C LEU A 60 -0.25 14.07 6.70
N LEU A 61 -0.95 12.93 6.80
CA LEU A 61 -2.32 12.89 7.32
C LEU A 61 -2.37 13.28 8.81
N LEU A 62 -1.42 12.80 9.63
CA LEU A 62 -1.35 13.15 11.06
C LEU A 62 -1.00 14.63 11.29
N ASN A 63 -0.18 15.21 10.43
CA ASN A 63 0.18 16.64 10.47
C ASN A 63 -0.86 17.57 9.83
N LYS A 64 -2.06 17.05 9.54
CA LYS A 64 -3.16 17.82 8.94
C LYS A 64 -2.87 18.40 7.55
N ASN A 65 -1.85 17.92 6.85
CA ASN A 65 -1.61 18.27 5.45
C ASN A 65 -2.52 17.41 4.55
N TYR A 66 -3.83 17.61 4.67
CA TYR A 66 -4.83 16.71 4.10
C TYR A 66 -4.79 16.67 2.57
N THR A 67 -4.65 17.82 1.89
CA THR A 67 -4.61 17.88 0.42
C THR A 67 -3.53 16.97 -0.16
N ARG A 68 -2.30 17.08 0.35
CA ARG A 68 -1.18 16.25 -0.10
C ARG A 68 -1.28 14.83 0.45
N GLY A 69 -1.63 14.68 1.72
CA GLY A 69 -1.73 13.39 2.42
C GLY A 69 -2.72 12.44 1.77
N PHE A 70 -3.92 12.90 1.41
CA PHE A 70 -4.91 12.06 0.71
C PHE A 70 -4.46 11.65 -0.69
N ASN A 71 -3.97 12.59 -1.50
CA ASN A 71 -3.55 12.29 -2.86
C ASN A 71 -2.41 11.24 -2.89
N LEU A 72 -1.40 11.41 -2.04
CA LEU A 72 -0.29 10.46 -1.95
C LEU A 72 -0.74 9.12 -1.34
N SER A 73 -1.64 9.14 -0.36
CA SER A 73 -2.22 7.92 0.22
C SER A 73 -2.98 7.10 -0.82
N ILE A 74 -3.80 7.74 -1.65
CA ILE A 74 -4.54 7.07 -2.74
C ILE A 74 -3.55 6.45 -3.72
N PHE A 75 -2.50 7.17 -4.11
CA PHE A 75 -1.45 6.64 -4.97
C PHE A 75 -0.73 5.44 -4.33
N ASN A 76 -0.35 5.52 -3.06
CA ASN A 76 0.27 4.40 -2.34
C ASN A 76 -0.64 3.16 -2.28
N GLN A 77 -1.95 3.35 -2.10
CA GLN A 77 -2.90 2.24 -2.11
C GLN A 77 -3.12 1.70 -3.53
N ALA A 78 -3.10 2.54 -4.56
CA ALA A 78 -3.22 2.09 -5.94
C ALA A 78 -2.09 1.12 -6.34
N LEU A 79 -0.87 1.39 -5.89
CA LEU A 79 0.27 0.48 -6.05
C LEU A 79 0.07 -0.87 -5.35
N GLN A 80 -0.70 -0.91 -4.26
CA GLN A 80 -0.98 -2.12 -3.50
C GLN A 80 -2.15 -2.95 -4.06
N ILE A 81 -2.96 -2.39 -4.96
CA ILE A 81 -4.09 -3.11 -5.56
C ILE A 81 -3.57 -4.30 -6.36
N ILE A 82 -2.57 -4.08 -7.21
CA ILE A 82 -2.18 -5.06 -8.21
C ILE A 82 -0.97 -5.84 -7.73
N SER A 83 -1.07 -7.16 -7.82
CA SER A 83 0.07 -8.06 -7.66
C SER A 83 0.05 -9.07 -8.79
N PHE A 84 1.20 -9.36 -9.38
CA PHE A 84 1.29 -10.22 -10.55
C PHE A 84 2.56 -11.05 -10.54
N SER A 85 2.51 -12.17 -11.25
CA SER A 85 3.65 -13.00 -11.61
C SER A 85 3.53 -13.35 -13.09
N VAL A 86 4.41 -12.86 -13.95
CA VAL A 86 4.33 -13.07 -15.40
C VAL A 86 5.74 -13.22 -15.96
N LEU A 87 5.99 -14.23 -16.79
CA LEU A 87 7.26 -14.44 -17.51
C LEU A 87 8.49 -14.39 -16.58
N GLY A 88 8.40 -15.04 -15.43
CA GLY A 88 9.49 -15.07 -14.46
C GLY A 88 9.65 -13.79 -13.61
N PHE A 89 8.79 -12.78 -13.77
CA PHE A 89 8.75 -11.58 -12.93
C PHE A 89 7.58 -11.63 -11.97
N THR A 90 7.85 -11.54 -10.66
CA THR A 90 6.82 -11.39 -9.63
C THR A 90 6.89 -10.00 -9.01
N PHE A 91 5.75 -9.34 -8.81
CA PHE A 91 5.60 -8.13 -8.03
C PHE A 91 4.40 -8.25 -7.10
N GLN A 92 4.63 -8.07 -5.80
CA GLN A 92 3.61 -7.92 -4.78
C GLN A 92 4.07 -6.89 -3.75
N TYR A 93 3.20 -5.96 -3.42
CA TYR A 93 3.43 -4.96 -2.39
C TYR A 93 2.14 -4.74 -1.59
N ALA A 94 2.21 -4.91 -0.27
CA ALA A 94 1.12 -4.61 0.65
C ALA A 94 1.70 -4.08 1.97
N SER A 95 1.24 -2.91 2.41
CA SER A 95 1.67 -2.24 3.64
C SER A 95 0.48 -2.14 4.59
N GLY A 96 0.50 -2.94 5.66
CA GLY A 96 -0.67 -3.18 6.49
C GLY A 96 -1.53 -4.34 5.97
N ILE A 97 -2.64 -4.57 6.65
CA ILE A 97 -3.54 -5.70 6.39
C ILE A 97 -3.88 -5.78 4.90
N TYR A 98 -3.78 -6.98 4.35
CA TYR A 98 -4.17 -7.26 2.98
C TYR A 98 -5.00 -8.52 2.89
N LEU A 99 -5.87 -8.53 1.89
CA LEU A 99 -6.63 -9.68 1.43
C LEU A 99 -6.66 -9.59 -0.08
N SER A 100 -6.00 -10.52 -0.75
CA SER A 100 -5.95 -10.58 -2.20
C SER A 100 -6.67 -11.81 -2.74
N PHE A 101 -7.36 -11.60 -3.86
CA PHE A 101 -7.94 -12.66 -4.68
C PHE A 101 -7.29 -12.64 -6.04
N GLY A 102 -6.94 -13.80 -6.56
CA GLY A 102 -6.22 -13.91 -7.81
C GLY A 102 -6.57 -15.12 -8.63
N LEU A 103 -6.02 -15.14 -9.84
CA LEU A 103 -6.06 -16.25 -10.77
C LEU A 103 -4.62 -16.71 -10.99
N ASN A 104 -4.38 -18.00 -10.83
CA ASN A 104 -3.21 -18.66 -11.36
C ASN A 104 -3.60 -19.25 -12.73
N LEU A 105 -2.81 -18.96 -13.75
CA LEU A 105 -3.01 -19.32 -15.16
C LEU A 105 -1.87 -20.21 -15.69
N THR A 106 -1.02 -20.75 -14.81
CA THR A 106 0.19 -21.52 -15.16
C THR A 106 -0.14 -22.79 -15.95
N THR A 107 -1.17 -23.52 -15.55
CA THR A 107 -1.59 -24.80 -16.17
C THR A 107 -3.10 -24.87 -16.29
N ASP A 108 -3.81 -24.60 -15.19
CA ASP A 108 -5.26 -24.41 -15.15
C ASP A 108 -5.60 -23.06 -14.52
N THR A 109 -6.79 -22.52 -14.84
CA THR A 109 -7.30 -21.30 -14.18
C THR A 109 -7.77 -21.64 -12.78
N LEU A 110 -6.90 -21.46 -11.78
CA LEU A 110 -7.19 -21.69 -10.37
C LEU A 110 -7.41 -20.36 -9.63
N ILE A 111 -8.53 -20.26 -8.92
CA ILE A 111 -8.79 -19.13 -8.02
C ILE A 111 -7.89 -19.28 -6.79
N THR A 112 -7.14 -18.23 -6.47
CA THR A 112 -6.24 -18.15 -5.34
C THR A 112 -6.67 -17.04 -4.39
N TYR A 113 -6.45 -17.24 -3.10
CA TYR A 113 -6.65 -16.21 -2.09
C TYR A 113 -5.41 -16.13 -1.20
N ASN A 114 -5.09 -14.93 -0.73
CA ASN A 114 -3.98 -14.70 0.20
C ASN A 114 -4.34 -13.56 1.16
N SER A 115 -3.90 -13.65 2.40
CA SER A 115 -4.14 -12.62 3.40
C SER A 115 -3.00 -12.53 4.38
N GLY A 116 -2.74 -11.34 4.91
CA GLY A 116 -1.70 -11.14 5.91
C GLY A 116 -1.61 -9.69 6.36
N LEU A 117 -0.54 -9.36 7.09
CA LEU A 117 -0.37 -8.04 7.72
C LEU A 117 0.52 -7.09 6.93
N THR A 118 1.51 -7.58 6.19
CA THR A 118 2.40 -6.81 5.31
C THR A 118 3.07 -7.84 4.41
N ALA A 119 3.21 -7.54 3.12
CA ALA A 119 3.83 -8.46 2.17
C ALA A 119 4.65 -7.71 1.13
N PHE A 120 5.82 -8.26 0.82
CA PHE A 120 6.53 -7.95 -0.40
C PHE A 120 6.97 -9.25 -1.06
N ASN A 121 6.83 -9.31 -2.38
CA ASN A 121 7.37 -10.42 -3.15
C ASN A 121 7.92 -9.84 -4.45
N TYR A 122 9.19 -10.10 -4.69
CA TYR A 122 9.82 -9.75 -5.94
C TYR A 122 10.81 -10.82 -6.34
N LYS A 123 10.60 -11.34 -7.55
CA LYS A 123 11.43 -12.39 -8.13
C LYS A 123 11.71 -12.02 -9.58
N ILE A 124 12.98 -12.16 -9.97
CA ILE A 124 13.45 -12.10 -11.36
C ILE A 124 13.99 -13.49 -11.66
N ASN A 125 13.69 -14.03 -12.84
CA ASN A 125 14.02 -15.41 -13.24
C ASN A 125 13.30 -16.46 -12.39
N SER A 126 12.06 -16.17 -12.00
CA SER A 126 11.13 -17.20 -11.54
C SER A 126 10.82 -18.17 -12.69
N ASP A 127 10.21 -19.30 -12.37
CA ASP A 127 9.66 -20.22 -13.37
C ASP A 127 8.86 -19.43 -14.44
N PRO A 128 9.32 -19.41 -15.71
CA PRO A 128 8.72 -18.60 -16.77
C PRO A 128 7.30 -19.04 -17.12
N GLU A 129 6.92 -20.25 -16.72
CA GLU A 129 5.58 -20.81 -16.93
C GLU A 129 4.56 -20.20 -15.97
N VAL A 130 5.01 -19.57 -14.87
CA VAL A 130 4.09 -19.00 -13.87
C VAL A 130 3.49 -17.68 -14.35
N ALA A 131 2.20 -17.75 -14.70
CA ALA A 131 1.33 -16.61 -14.92
C ALA A 131 0.29 -16.54 -13.80
N ALA A 132 0.31 -15.50 -12.97
CA ALA A 132 -0.67 -15.26 -11.92
C ALA A 132 -0.95 -13.77 -11.75
N PHE A 133 -2.17 -13.44 -11.38
CA PHE A 133 -2.58 -12.06 -11.11
C PHE A 133 -3.49 -12.04 -9.89
N SER A 134 -3.36 -11.04 -9.01
CA SER A 134 -4.22 -10.88 -7.85
C SER A 134 -4.50 -9.41 -7.53
N LEU A 135 -5.68 -9.18 -6.94
CA LEU A 135 -6.18 -7.89 -6.53
C LEU A 135 -6.31 -7.82 -5.01
N ASN A 136 -5.65 -6.85 -4.38
CA ASN A 136 -5.79 -6.57 -2.96
C ASN A 136 -7.06 -5.76 -2.69
N ILE A 137 -8.07 -6.42 -2.14
CA ILE A 137 -9.38 -5.84 -1.85
C ILE A 137 -9.30 -4.82 -0.72
N ILE A 138 -8.39 -5.01 0.25
CA ILE A 138 -8.22 -4.04 1.34
C ILE A 138 -7.71 -2.71 0.79
N ALA A 139 -6.78 -2.73 -0.18
CA ALA A 139 -6.30 -1.51 -0.82
C ALA A 139 -7.45 -0.75 -1.52
N LEU A 140 -8.34 -1.46 -2.23
CA LEU A 140 -9.54 -0.87 -2.85
C LEU A 140 -10.48 -0.23 -1.82
N ILE A 141 -10.75 -0.93 -0.72
CA ILE A 141 -11.57 -0.43 0.37
C ILE A 141 -10.95 0.84 0.98
N LEU A 142 -9.63 0.84 1.22
CA LEU A 142 -8.91 1.99 1.75
C LEU A 142 -8.95 3.19 0.80
N ILE A 143 -8.82 2.98 -0.51
CA ILE A 143 -8.97 4.05 -1.50
C ILE A 143 -10.35 4.70 -1.41
N ASN A 144 -11.41 3.89 -1.31
CA ASN A 144 -12.76 4.39 -1.12
C ASN A 144 -12.86 5.24 0.16
N PHE A 145 -12.27 4.78 1.27
CA PHE A 145 -12.20 5.58 2.50
C PHE A 145 -11.45 6.91 2.32
N PHE A 146 -10.31 6.91 1.62
CA PHE A 146 -9.55 8.13 1.37
C PHE A 146 -10.32 9.14 0.51
N PHE A 147 -11.00 8.70 -0.55
CA PHE A 147 -11.86 9.58 -1.36
C PHE A 147 -13.01 10.17 -0.54
N ASN A 148 -13.73 9.34 0.19
CA ASN A 148 -14.86 9.78 1.02
C ASN A 148 -14.45 10.79 2.09
N LEU A 149 -13.29 10.61 2.72
CA LEU A 149 -12.78 11.54 3.74
C LEU A 149 -12.25 12.84 3.12
N LYS A 150 -11.59 12.75 1.97
CA LYS A 150 -11.11 13.92 1.22
C LYS A 150 -12.28 14.82 0.83
N GLU A 151 -13.35 14.25 0.28
CA GLU A 151 -14.54 14.99 -0.13
C GLU A 151 -15.22 15.67 1.06
N LYS A 152 -15.36 14.98 2.20
CA LYS A 152 -15.92 15.56 3.43
C LYS A 152 -15.13 16.76 3.94
N ILE A 153 -13.81 16.75 3.83
CA ILE A 153 -12.97 17.90 4.24
C ILE A 153 -13.14 19.07 3.28
N ILE A 154 -13.21 18.81 1.98
CA ILE A 154 -13.39 19.88 0.97
C ILE A 154 -14.72 20.59 1.21
N ARG A 155 -15.83 19.84 1.29
CA ARG A 155 -17.17 20.40 1.53
C ARG A 155 -17.22 21.26 2.79
N GLN A 156 -16.60 20.82 3.88
CA GLN A 156 -16.55 21.59 5.13
C GLN A 156 -15.75 22.89 5.01
N LYS A 157 -14.68 22.89 4.21
CA LYS A 157 -13.90 24.10 3.97
C LYS A 157 -14.70 25.13 3.18
N ASP A 158 -15.49 24.66 2.22
CA ASP A 158 -16.34 25.51 1.38
C ASP A 158 -17.47 26.14 2.23
N GLU A 159 -18.18 25.34 3.04
CA GLU A 159 -19.22 25.83 3.98
C GLU A 159 -18.69 26.89 4.96
N LEU A 160 -17.49 26.71 5.51
CA LEU A 160 -16.88 27.68 6.41
C LEU A 160 -16.47 28.98 5.71
N SER A 161 -16.14 28.90 4.42
CA SER A 161 -15.78 30.08 3.62
C SER A 161 -16.99 30.94 3.28
N GLU A 162 -18.18 30.34 3.13
CA GLU A 162 -19.43 31.05 2.89
C GLU A 162 -19.91 31.81 4.14
N ILE A 163 -19.83 31.19 5.33
CA ILE A 163 -20.21 31.82 6.61
C ILE A 163 -19.28 32.98 6.99
N GLY A 164 -17.99 32.90 6.63
CA GLY A 164 -17.02 33.97 6.90
C GLY A 164 -17.18 35.22 6.02
N GLN A 165 -18.04 35.16 5.00
CA GLN A 165 -18.34 36.27 4.08
C GLN A 165 -19.72 36.92 4.34
N SER A 166 -20.53 36.36 5.25
CA SER A 166 -21.83 36.90 5.69
C SER A 166 -21.72 37.66 7.00
#